data_AF-A0A7X9Q1I0-F1
#
_entry.id   AF-A0A7X9Q1I0-F1
#
_cell.length_a   1.000
_cell.length_b   1.000
_cell.length_c   1.000
_cell.angle_alpha   90.00
_cell.angle_beta   90.00
_cell.angle_gamma   90.00
#
_symmetry.space_group_name_H-M   'P 1'
#
loop_
_entity.id
_entity.type
_entity.pdbx_description
1 polymer ?
#
loop_
_entity_poly.entity_id
_entity_poly.type
_entity_poly.pdbx_seq_one_letter_code
_entity_poly.pdbx_strand_id
1 'polypeptide(L)'
;MISVRDLWKVYGPRAERIVGSPEADLPRGELQAKLGNVVAMREVSLDVAPGEVFVVMGLSGSGKSTLIRCITRLIEPTAGKVIIEGQDVTAATDDALLAVRRHKVSMVFQHFG
;
A
#
# COMPACT_ATOMS: atom_id res chain seq x y z
N MET A 1 12.44 8.94 -8.32
CA MET A 1 12.57 7.51 -7.94
C MET A 1 11.52 7.24 -6.88
N ILE A 2 10.83 6.11 -6.99
CA ILE A 2 9.90 5.61 -5.98
C ILE A 2 10.46 4.30 -5.46
N SER A 3 10.48 4.13 -4.15
CA SER A 3 10.92 2.89 -3.50
C SER A 3 9.88 2.45 -2.49
N VAL A 4 9.44 1.21 -2.62
CA VAL A 4 8.51 0.56 -1.69
C VAL A 4 9.27 -0.57 -1.01
N ARG A 5 9.18 -0.66 0.31
CA ARG A 5 9.87 -1.66 1.12
C ARG A 5 8.90 -2.33 2.07
N ASP A 6 8.77 -3.64 1.89
CA ASP A 6 8.04 -4.58 2.74
C ASP A 6 6.63 -4.07 3.07
N LEU A 7 5.93 -3.54 2.07
CA LEU A 7 4.68 -2.84 2.27
C LEU A 7 3.52 -3.83 2.47
N TRP A 8 2.82 -3.65 3.58
CA TRP A 8 1.63 -4.42 3.93
C TRP A 8 0.38 -3.56 3.91
N LYS A 9 -0.73 -4.18 3.53
CA LYS A 9 -2.05 -3.67 3.90
C LYS A 9 -2.95 -4.82 4.33
N VAL A 10 -3.37 -4.74 5.58
CA VAL A 10 -4.37 -5.61 6.19
C VAL A 10 -5.58 -4.77 6.57
N TYR A 11 -6.77 -5.25 6.22
CA TYR A 11 -8.04 -4.68 6.63
C TYR A 11 -8.64 -5.51 7.77
N GLY A 12 -9.51 -4.89 8.57
CA GLY A 12 -10.15 -5.53 9.71
C GLY A 12 -9.58 -5.10 11.06
N PRO A 13 -10.11 -5.65 12.16
CA PRO A 13 -9.73 -5.26 13.52
C PRO A 13 -8.28 -5.67 13.83
N ARG A 14 -7.56 -4.83 14.58
CA ARG A 14 -6.18 -5.11 15.06
C ARG A 14 -5.25 -5.60 13.93
N ALA A 15 -5.38 -4.98 12.76
CA ALA A 15 -4.70 -5.36 11.53
C ALA A 15 -3.17 -5.42 11.67
N GLU A 16 -2.61 -4.58 12.53
CA GLU A 16 -1.18 -4.55 12.88
C GLU A 16 -0.67 -5.87 13.47
N ARG A 17 -1.53 -6.64 14.16
CA ARG A 17 -1.14 -7.92 14.76
C ARG A 17 -1.02 -9.06 13.76
N ILE A 18 -1.57 -8.88 12.56
CA ILE A 18 -1.49 -9.88 11.49
C ILE A 18 -0.14 -9.79 10.77
N VAL A 19 0.50 -8.62 10.75
CA VAL A 19 1.77 -8.44 10.05
C VAL A 19 2.84 -9.31 10.70
N GLY A 20 3.43 -10.21 9.92
CA GLY A 20 4.47 -11.15 10.39
C GLY A 20 3.97 -12.25 11.32
N SER A 21 2.66 -12.38 11.53
CA SER A 21 2.08 -13.47 12.34
C SER A 21 1.85 -14.73 11.49
N PRO A 22 1.79 -15.93 12.09
CA PRO A 22 1.45 -17.16 11.36
C PRO A 22 0.08 -17.08 10.68
N GLU A 23 -0.85 -16.30 11.25
CA GLU A 23 -2.19 -16.11 10.68
C GLU A 23 -2.16 -15.34 9.36
N ALA A 24 -1.10 -14.58 9.07
CA ALA A 24 -0.94 -13.94 7.78
C ALA A 24 -1.01 -14.96 6.64
N ASP A 25 -0.43 -16.16 6.82
CA ASP A 25 -0.37 -17.23 5.82
C ASP A 25 -1.68 -18.00 5.63
N LEU A 26 -2.69 -17.74 6.45
CA LEU A 26 -3.98 -18.38 6.29
C LEU A 26 -4.62 -18.00 4.95
N PRO A 27 -5.35 -18.95 4.31
CA PRO A 27 -6.20 -18.63 3.19
C PRO A 27 -7.13 -17.47 3.53
N ARG A 28 -7.33 -16.55 2.58
CA ARG A 28 -8.11 -15.32 2.79
C ARG A 28 -9.47 -15.56 3.47
N GLY A 29 -10.22 -16.58 3.01
CA GLY A 29 -11.54 -16.90 3.56
C GLY A 29 -11.47 -17.38 5.02
N GLU A 30 -10.42 -18.13 5.37
CA GLU A 30 -10.21 -18.63 6.72
C GLU A 30 -9.78 -17.51 7.67
N LEU A 31 -8.84 -16.66 7.26
CA LEU A 31 -8.43 -15.48 8.02
C LEU A 31 -9.63 -14.56 8.31
N GLN A 32 -10.47 -14.34 7.29
CA GLN A 32 -11.66 -13.51 7.42
C GLN A 32 -12.68 -14.14 8.37
N ALA A 33 -12.91 -15.46 8.29
CA ALA A 33 -13.85 -16.14 9.18
C ALA A 33 -13.36 -16.18 10.64
N LYS A 34 -12.06 -16.39 10.87
CA LYS A 34 -11.49 -16.52 12.22
C LYS A 34 -11.29 -15.18 12.92
N LEU A 35 -10.76 -14.19 12.21
CA LEU A 35 -10.28 -12.94 12.81
C LEU A 35 -10.96 -11.68 12.24
N GLY A 36 -11.76 -11.82 11.19
CA GLY A 36 -12.37 -10.67 10.51
C GLY A 36 -11.38 -9.84 9.69
N ASN A 37 -10.19 -10.38 9.40
CA ASN A 37 -9.13 -9.69 8.68
C ASN A 37 -9.04 -10.13 7.21
N VAL A 38 -8.54 -9.22 6.37
CA VAL A 38 -8.19 -9.51 4.97
C VAL A 38 -6.82 -8.92 4.68
N VAL A 39 -5.85 -9.77 4.34
CA VAL A 39 -4.54 -9.34 3.81
C VAL A 39 -4.74 -8.96 2.35
N ALA A 40 -4.73 -7.66 2.05
CA ALA A 40 -4.86 -7.16 0.68
C ALA A 40 -3.51 -7.11 -0.04
N MET A 41 -2.43 -6.88 0.72
CA MET A 41 -1.05 -6.89 0.24
C MET A 41 -0.13 -7.39 1.33
N ARG A 42 0.88 -8.17 0.93
CA ARG A 42 1.87 -8.81 1.80
C ARG A 42 3.27 -8.48 1.26
N GLU A 43 4.13 -7.91 2.11
CA GLU A 43 5.57 -7.69 1.84
C GLU A 43 5.88 -7.23 0.41
N VAL A 44 5.17 -6.22 -0.08
CA VAL A 44 5.44 -5.71 -1.42
C VAL A 44 6.67 -4.83 -1.39
N SER A 45 7.71 -5.22 -2.14
CA SER A 45 8.95 -4.46 -2.33
C SER A 45 9.19 -4.23 -3.82
N LEU A 46 9.38 -2.98 -4.22
CA LEU A 46 9.66 -2.60 -5.61
C LEU A 46 10.39 -1.26 -5.67
N ASP A 47 11.04 -1.01 -6.80
CA ASP A 47 11.63 0.28 -7.16
C ASP A 47 11.13 0.71 -8.53
N VAL A 48 10.87 2.02 -8.69
CA VAL A 48 10.54 2.64 -9.97
C VAL A 48 11.52 3.79 -10.19
N ALA A 49 12.31 3.68 -11.25
CA ALA A 49 13.31 4.66 -11.63
C ALA A 49 12.66 5.94 -12.18
N PRO A 50 13.35 7.10 -12.12
CA PRO A 50 12.88 8.31 -12.81
C PRO A 50 12.66 8.04 -14.31
N GLY A 51 11.50 8.43 -14.83
CA GLY A 51 11.13 8.24 -16.25
C GLY A 51 10.64 6.83 -16.60
N GLU A 52 10.63 5.89 -15.66
CA GLU A 52 10.13 4.54 -15.88
C GLU A 52 8.61 4.49 -15.87
N VAL A 53 8.04 3.72 -16.82
CA VAL A 53 6.63 3.34 -16.81
C VAL A 53 6.51 1.97 -16.18
N PHE A 54 5.99 1.92 -14.95
CA PHE A 54 5.79 0.68 -14.22
C PHE A 54 4.31 0.25 -14.26
N VAL A 55 4.06 -1.01 -14.60
CA VAL A 55 2.69 -1.56 -14.75
C VAL A 55 2.41 -2.61 -13.68
N VAL A 56 1.34 -2.41 -12.91
CA VAL A 56 0.85 -3.39 -11.92
C VAL A 56 -0.32 -4.18 -12.54
N MET A 57 -0.14 -5.48 -12.76
CA MET A 57 -1.15 -6.38 -13.33
C MET A 57 -1.64 -7.43 -12.32
N GLY A 58 -2.80 -8.03 -12.59
CA GLY A 58 -3.40 -9.08 -11.75
C GLY A 58 -4.93 -9.08 -11.74
N LEU A 59 -5.52 -10.13 -11.20
CA LEU A 59 -6.98 -10.33 -11.13
C LEU A 59 -7.70 -9.28 -10.28
N SER A 60 -9.02 -9.13 -10.47
CA SER A 60 -9.84 -8.29 -9.59
C SER A 60 -9.68 -8.73 -8.12
N GLY A 61 -9.56 -7.75 -7.22
CA GLY A 61 -9.36 -8.02 -5.79
C GLY A 61 -7.94 -8.44 -5.36
N SER A 62 -6.95 -8.46 -6.26
CA SER A 62 -5.55 -8.82 -5.94
C SER A 62 -4.74 -7.72 -5.25
N GLY A 63 -5.37 -6.60 -4.83
CA GLY A 63 -4.69 -5.53 -4.10
C GLY A 63 -4.04 -4.42 -4.96
N LYS A 64 -4.12 -4.46 -6.29
CA LYS A 64 -3.45 -3.46 -7.18
C LYS A 64 -3.81 -2.01 -6.85
N SER A 65 -5.10 -1.69 -6.79
CA SER A 65 -5.55 -0.33 -6.48
C SER A 65 -5.31 0.03 -5.02
N THR A 66 -5.15 -0.95 -4.13
CA THR A 66 -4.69 -0.74 -2.75
C THR A 66 -3.21 -0.36 -2.74
N LEU A 67 -2.36 -1.03 -3.52
CA LEU A 67 -0.93 -0.70 -3.66
C LEU A 67 -0.74 0.73 -4.13
N ILE A 68 -1.38 1.11 -5.25
CA ILE A 68 -1.26 2.48 -5.78
C ILE A 68 -1.71 3.51 -4.75
N ARG A 69 -2.80 3.25 -4.01
CA ARG A 69 -3.28 4.16 -2.97
C ARG A 69 -2.41 4.17 -1.71
N CYS A 70 -1.70 3.10 -1.39
CA CYS A 70 -0.72 3.09 -0.30
C CYS A 70 0.54 3.85 -0.69
N ILE A 71 0.99 3.77 -1.95
CA ILE A 71 2.12 4.55 -2.46
C ILE A 71 1.84 6.06 -2.31
N THR A 72 0.62 6.51 -2.64
CA THR A 72 0.22 7.92 -2.47
C THR A 72 -0.32 8.25 -1.06
N ARG A 73 -0.26 7.25 -0.16
CA ARG A 73 -0.81 7.25 1.20
C ARG A 73 -2.26 7.72 1.31
N LEU A 74 -3.05 7.60 0.23
CA LEU A 74 -4.52 7.77 0.28
C LEU A 74 -5.18 6.67 1.12
N ILE A 75 -4.49 5.53 1.21
CA ILE A 75 -4.79 4.48 2.18
C ILE A 75 -3.54 4.33 3.04
N GLU A 76 -3.72 4.34 4.36
CA GLU A 76 -2.61 4.11 5.29
C GLU A 76 -2.14 2.65 5.18
N PRO A 77 -0.86 2.38 4.88
CA PRO A 77 -0.33 1.02 4.93
C PRO A 77 -0.39 0.51 6.37
N THR A 78 -0.48 -0.81 6.54
CA THR A 78 -0.44 -1.42 7.88
C THR A 78 1.00 -1.50 8.40
N ALA A 79 1.96 -1.73 7.50
CA ALA A 79 3.39 -1.77 7.79
C ALA A 79 4.19 -1.53 6.50
N GLY A 80 5.50 -1.37 6.66
CA GLY A 80 6.43 -1.09 5.56
C GLY A 80 6.58 0.40 5.28
N LYS A 81 7.33 0.72 4.22
CA LYS A 81 7.72 2.10 3.89
C LYS A 81 7.52 2.42 2.42
N VAL A 82 7.21 3.68 2.15
CA VAL A 82 7.17 4.26 0.80
C VAL A 82 8.03 5.50 0.79
N ILE A 83 9.02 5.52 -0.09
CA ILE A 83 9.93 6.63 -0.33
C ILE A 83 9.65 7.20 -1.71
N ILE A 84 9.35 8.50 -1.79
CA ILE A 84 9.20 9.23 -3.05
C ILE A 84 10.24 10.33 -3.09
N GLU A 85 11.15 10.27 -4.07
CA GLU A 85 12.24 11.26 -4.23
C GLU A 85 13.06 11.49 -2.94
N GLY A 86 13.35 10.41 -2.21
CA GLY A 86 14.11 10.45 -0.96
C GLY A 86 13.30 10.83 0.29
N GLN A 87 12.01 11.15 0.16
CA GLN A 87 11.14 11.45 1.30
C GLN A 87 10.33 10.22 1.70
N ASP A 88 10.41 9.82 2.98
CA ASP A 88 9.55 8.77 3.55
C ASP A 88 8.13 9.31 3.74
N VAL A 89 7.23 8.90 2.85
CA VAL A 89 5.84 9.35 2.83
C VAL A 89 5.02 8.71 3.96
N THR A 90 5.42 7.53 4.41
CA THR A 90 4.74 6.80 5.49
C THR A 90 4.97 7.43 6.85
N ALA A 91 6.12 8.05 7.07
CA ALA A 91 6.44 8.81 8.28
C ALA A 91 6.17 10.32 8.16
N ALA A 92 5.69 10.80 7.00
CA ALA A 92 5.46 12.21 6.77
C ALA A 92 4.36 12.79 7.69
N THR A 93 4.55 14.03 8.13
CA THR A 93 3.48 14.84 8.74
C THR A 93 2.41 15.18 7.71
N ASP A 94 1.24 15.63 8.16
CA ASP A 94 0.13 16.00 7.27
C ASP A 94 0.54 17.09 6.26
N ASP A 95 1.29 18.10 6.70
CA ASP A 95 1.77 19.18 5.84
C ASP A 95 2.78 18.68 4.79
N ALA A 96 3.71 17.82 5.19
CA ALA A 96 4.68 17.23 4.27
C ALA A 96 3.99 16.31 3.25
N LEU A 97 3.02 15.52 3.70
CA LEU A 97 2.22 14.66 2.84
C LEU A 97 1.38 15.48 1.84
N LEU A 98 0.80 16.59 2.29
CA LEU A 98 0.07 17.52 1.43
C LEU A 98 0.99 18.13 0.36
N ALA A 99 2.22 18.51 0.73
CA ALA A 99 3.20 19.04 -0.22
C ALA A 99 3.57 17.98 -1.28
N VAL A 100 3.81 16.72 -0.88
CA VAL A 100 4.05 15.60 -1.81
C VAL A 100 2.89 15.44 -2.78
N ARG A 101 1.64 15.43 -2.29
CA ARG A 101 0.45 15.28 -3.12
C ARG A 101 0.18 16.46 -4.06
N ARG A 102 0.62 17.67 -3.72
CA ARG A 102 0.44 18.86 -4.56
C ARG A 102 1.50 18.99 -5.65
N HIS A 103 2.73 18.57 -5.38
CA HIS A 103 3.87 18.91 -6.22
C HIS A 103 4.59 17.72 -6.85
N LYS A 104 4.40 16.51 -6.33
CA LYS A 104 5.18 15.32 -6.72
C LYS A 104 4.35 14.18 -7.27
N VAL A 105 3.07 14.11 -6.90
CA VAL A 105 2.19 12.99 -7.25
C VAL A 105 0.89 13.55 -7.82
N SER A 106 0.39 12.90 -8.87
CA SER A 106 -0.98 13.09 -9.35
C SER A 106 -1.62 11.72 -9.58
N MET A 107 -2.92 11.62 -9.36
CA MET A 107 -3.66 10.36 -9.47
C MET A 107 -4.87 10.52 -10.38
N VAL A 108 -4.99 9.59 -11.32
CA VAL A 108 -6.14 9.47 -12.22
C VAL A 108 -6.91 8.22 -11.78
N PHE A 109 -8.19 8.38 -11.46
CA PHE A 109 -9.03 7.28 -11.00
C PHE A 109 -9.71 6.58 -12.18
N GLN A 110 -10.07 5.31 -11.98
CA GLN A 110 -10.75 4.49 -12.99
C GLN A 110 -12.13 5.04 -13.37
N HIS A 111 -12.84 5.64 -12.41
CA HIS A 111 -14.14 6.26 -12.63
C HIS A 111 -14.02 7.78 -12.53
N PHE A 112 -14.58 8.47 -13.52
CA PHE A 112 -14.74 9.92 -13.54
C PHE A 112 -16.25 10.20 -13.45
N GLY A 113 -16.76 10.50 -12.24
CA GLY A 113 -18.19 10.73 -12.02
C GLY A 113 -18.67 10.19 -10.69
#